data_AF-A0A2D4HXA6-F1
#
_entry.id   AF-A0A2D4HXA6-F1
#
_cell.length_a   1.000
_cell.length_b   1.000
_cell.length_c   1.000
_cell.angle_alpha   90.00
_cell.angle_beta   90.00
_cell.angle_gamma   90.00
#
_symmetry.space_group_name_H-M   'P 1'
#
loop_
_entity.id
_entity.type
_entity.pdbx_description
1 polymer ?
#
loop_
_entity_poly.entity_id
_entity_poly.type
_entity_poly.pdbx_seq_one_letter_code
_entity_poly.pdbx_strand_id
1 'polypeptide(L)'
;MFSSLQAVRLESARAHRIRYLLVVSATEKESKSEIVLLGVDFPDESLATCTLGMVLPLWSDTQVFLDGDGGFSVTSGGQTRIFKPISVQTMWSALQVLHKACNEAVSNNYFPGGGALNWTEWYQKAVNSDQSCINEWLAMSDLESVRPTSPSIFSDQRTAQDVTERTIRAKLREVMGTTDLENITSKEIRTELERRVGCSLKDYKEFIDNEMLLIMAQMDRPSKIFDYLYLGSEWNAANLEELQKNRVSHILNVTREIDNFFPEHFTYMNVRIYDEEVSQLLPYWKETHNFISDVRTQGSQVLVHCKMGVSRSGSTVIAYAMKEYGWSLERALGHVRERRPIVHPNPGFMRQLELYQGMLDASRHSSLWEQKVGD
;
A
#
# COMPACT_ATOMS: atom_id res chain seq x y z
N MET A 1 26.11 13.38 9.67
CA MET A 1 25.50 13.76 8.38
C MET A 1 24.36 12.78 8.18
N PHE A 2 23.10 13.22 8.33
CA PHE A 2 21.93 12.34 8.26
C PHE A 2 21.71 11.92 6.80
N SER A 3 21.48 10.62 6.58
CA SER A 3 21.37 10.05 5.24
C SER A 3 19.93 9.87 4.78
N SER A 4 18.99 9.69 5.71
CA SER A 4 17.56 9.64 5.39
C SER A 4 16.71 10.09 6.59
N LEU A 5 15.64 10.83 6.29
CA LEU A 5 14.65 11.31 7.25
C LEU A 5 13.27 11.05 6.65
N GLN A 6 12.46 10.24 7.34
CA GLN A 6 11.05 10.07 7.02
C GLN A 6 10.22 10.69 8.13
N ALA A 7 9.23 11.50 7.77
CA ALA A 7 8.29 12.11 8.71
C ALA A 7 6.91 11.50 8.54
N VAL A 8 6.30 11.09 9.65
CA VAL A 8 5.01 10.40 9.72
C VAL A 8 4.10 11.26 10.60
N ARG A 9 3.07 11.87 10.04
CA ARG A 9 2.11 12.67 10.82
C ARG A 9 1.20 11.75 11.63
N LEU A 10 1.02 12.09 12.91
CA LEU A 10 0.20 11.33 13.84
C LEU A 10 -1.07 12.10 14.20
N GLU A 11 -2.10 11.35 14.57
CA GLU A 11 -3.25 11.87 15.29
C GLU A 11 -2.80 12.45 16.63
N SER A 12 -3.46 13.52 17.07
CA SER A 12 -3.31 14.04 18.42
C SER A 12 -4.64 14.00 19.15
N ALA A 13 -4.58 13.75 20.46
CA ALA A 13 -5.75 13.86 21.34
C ALA A 13 -6.31 15.31 21.39
N ARG A 14 -5.56 16.31 20.93
CA ARG A 14 -5.96 17.72 20.90
C ARG A 14 -5.94 18.24 19.47
N ALA A 15 -7.07 18.77 19.01
CA ALA A 15 -7.28 19.20 17.62
C ALA A 15 -6.28 20.25 17.08
N HIS A 16 -5.69 21.07 17.95
CA HIS A 16 -4.78 22.16 17.55
C HIS A 16 -3.28 21.75 17.58
N ARG A 17 -2.97 20.48 17.91
CA ARG A 17 -1.59 20.00 18.01
C ARG A 17 -1.24 19.16 16.81
N ILE A 18 -0.13 19.49 16.17
CA ILE A 18 0.43 18.66 15.12
C ILE A 18 1.63 17.90 15.70
N ARG A 19 1.65 16.59 15.46
CA ARG A 19 2.72 15.71 15.94
C ARG A 19 3.27 14.90 14.78
N TYR A 20 4.58 14.76 14.74
CA TYR A 20 5.29 13.96 13.76
C TYR A 20 6.16 12.93 14.47
N LEU A 21 6.12 11.71 13.98
CA LEU A 21 7.12 10.70 14.23
C LEU A 21 8.17 10.80 13.13
N LEU A 22 9.40 11.10 13.51
CA LEU A 22 10.53 11.14 12.60
C LEU A 22 11.33 9.85 12.74
N VAL A 23 11.55 9.16 11.63
CA VAL A 23 12.50 8.05 11.55
C VAL A 23 13.81 8.60 11.02
N VAL A 24 14.83 8.65 11.89
CA VAL A 24 16.12 9.28 11.58
C VAL A 24 17.19 8.21 11.47
N SER A 25 17.87 8.15 10.33
CA SER A 25 19.04 7.29 10.15
C SER A 25 20.34 8.11 10.20
N ALA A 26 21.26 7.70 11.07
CA ALA A 26 22.64 8.14 11.04
C ALA A 26 23.49 7.06 10.36
N THR A 27 24.17 7.41 9.27
CA THR A 27 25.17 6.53 8.65
C THR A 27 26.56 7.03 8.98
N GLU A 28 27.36 6.18 9.62
CA GLU A 28 28.81 6.37 9.69
C GLU A 28 29.48 5.79 8.43
N LYS A 29 30.76 6.16 8.20
CA LYS A 29 31.55 5.86 6.98
C LYS A 29 31.71 4.37 6.62
N GLU A 30 31.19 3.43 7.42
CA GLU A 30 31.33 1.97 7.26
C GLU A 30 29.99 1.22 7.08
N SER A 31 28.99 1.83 6.42
CA SER A 31 27.74 1.16 6.01
C SER A 31 26.80 0.69 7.13
N LYS A 32 27.02 1.13 8.38
CA LYS A 32 26.12 0.87 9.51
C LYS A 32 25.15 2.04 9.65
N SER A 33 23.85 1.79 9.46
CA SER A 33 22.76 2.73 9.69
C SER A 33 22.18 2.52 11.09
N GLU A 34 22.37 3.51 11.95
CA GLU A 34 21.77 3.55 13.27
C GLU A 34 20.48 4.37 13.21
N ILE A 35 19.37 3.81 13.70
CA ILE A 35 18.04 4.41 13.56
C ILE A 35 17.44 4.74 14.91
N VAL A 36 16.87 5.94 15.01
CA VAL A 36 16.13 6.43 16.18
C VAL A 36 14.78 6.99 15.73
N LEU A 37 13.77 6.80 16.57
CA LEU A 37 12.47 7.45 16.44
C LEU A 37 12.44 8.71 17.29
N LEU A 38 12.15 9.85 16.69
CA LEU A 38 11.96 11.11 17.38
C LEU A 38 10.49 11.53 17.29
N GLY A 39 9.86 11.79 18.44
CA GLY A 39 8.54 12.41 18.49
C GLY A 39 8.69 13.91 18.57
N VAL A 40 8.17 14.62 17.56
CA VAL A 40 8.25 16.07 17.44
C VAL A 40 6.87 16.67 17.51
N ASP A 41 6.70 17.68 18.36
CA ASP A 41 5.45 18.38 18.58
C ASP A 41 5.53 19.82 18.04
N PHE A 42 4.46 20.24 17.37
CA PHE A 42 4.20 21.62 16.96
C PHE A 42 3.02 22.13 17.79
N PRO A 43 3.27 22.96 18.81
CA PRO A 43 2.24 23.41 19.74
C PRO A 43 1.18 24.32 19.12
N ASP A 44 1.54 25.02 18.03
CA ASP A 44 0.71 25.97 17.30
C ASP A 44 0.98 25.83 15.79
N GLU A 45 -0.07 25.66 14.98
CA GLU A 45 0.04 25.52 13.52
C GLU A 45 0.62 26.77 12.85
N SER A 46 0.54 27.94 13.50
CA SER A 46 1.02 29.21 12.97
C SER A 46 2.50 29.49 13.25
N LEU A 47 3.14 28.70 14.13
CA LEU A 47 4.53 28.89 14.53
C LEU A 47 5.44 27.85 13.87
N ALA A 48 6.54 28.30 13.27
CA ALA A 48 7.57 27.43 12.68
C ALA A 48 8.50 26.76 13.72
N THR A 49 8.13 26.80 15.01
CA THR A 49 8.94 26.26 16.11
C THR A 49 8.44 24.87 16.49
N CYS A 50 9.33 23.89 16.48
CA CYS A 50 9.05 22.53 16.91
C CYS A 50 9.75 22.21 18.23
N THR A 51 9.20 21.26 18.97
CA THR A 51 9.76 20.74 20.23
C THR A 51 9.95 19.24 20.14
N LEU A 52 10.95 18.72 20.84
CA LEU A 52 11.22 17.29 20.92
C LEU A 52 10.54 16.72 22.15
N GLY A 53 9.61 15.78 21.94
CA GLY A 53 8.79 15.20 23.00
C GLY A 53 9.09 13.74 23.31
N MET A 54 9.75 13.02 22.38
CA MET A 54 10.10 11.62 22.56
C MET A 54 11.38 11.26 21.79
N VAL A 55 12.18 10.38 22.37
CA VAL A 55 13.33 9.74 21.72
C VAL A 55 13.27 8.24 22.02
N LEU A 56 13.18 7.40 21.00
CA LEU A 56 13.17 5.95 21.12
C LEU A 56 14.22 5.33 20.18
N PRO A 57 15.41 4.96 20.68
CA PRO A 57 16.41 4.22 19.90
C PRO A 57 15.89 2.83 19.52
N LEU A 58 16.23 2.34 18.32
CA LEU A 58 15.82 1.03 17.83
C LEU A 58 16.96 0.00 18.02
N TRP A 59 16.78 -0.92 18.95
CA TRP A 59 17.75 -1.97 19.26
C TRP A 59 17.37 -3.29 18.55
N SER A 60 18.23 -4.30 18.67
CA SER A 60 17.99 -5.64 18.10
C SER A 60 16.77 -6.36 18.70
N ASP A 61 16.29 -5.94 19.87
CA ASP A 61 15.06 -6.44 20.49
C ASP A 61 13.78 -5.73 20.00
N THR A 62 13.91 -4.82 19.01
CA THR A 62 12.77 -4.04 18.53
C THR A 62 11.68 -4.95 17.96
N GLN A 63 10.46 -4.79 18.47
CA GLN A 63 9.26 -5.46 17.98
C GLN A 63 8.20 -4.44 17.62
N VAL A 64 7.48 -4.69 16.52
CA VAL A 64 6.39 -3.83 16.04
C VAL A 64 5.12 -4.65 15.98
N PHE A 65 4.05 -4.17 16.61
CA PHE A 65 2.75 -4.83 16.65
C PHE A 65 1.63 -3.87 16.24
N LEU A 66 0.64 -4.37 15.51
CA LEU A 66 -0.59 -3.62 15.26
C LEU A 66 -1.46 -3.63 16.51
N ASP A 67 -2.06 -2.49 16.82
CA ASP A 67 -2.91 -2.36 18.01
C ASP A 67 -4.40 -2.69 17.75
N GLY A 68 -4.76 -3.03 16.51
CA GLY A 68 -6.14 -3.35 16.12
C GLY A 68 -7.05 -2.12 15.97
N ASP A 69 -6.55 -0.92 16.27
CA ASP A 69 -7.26 0.34 16.21
C ASP A 69 -6.60 1.34 15.27
N GLY A 70 -5.95 0.84 14.21
CA GLY A 70 -5.36 1.70 13.20
C GLY A 70 -4.04 2.36 13.59
N GLY A 71 -3.41 1.86 14.64
CA GLY A 71 -2.07 2.24 15.03
C GLY A 71 -1.14 1.05 15.11
N PHE A 72 0.09 1.36 15.47
CA PHE A 72 1.10 0.36 15.76
C PHE A 72 1.84 0.74 17.05
N SER A 73 2.27 -0.28 17.76
CA SER A 73 3.18 -0.16 18.89
C SER A 73 4.59 -0.58 18.49
N VAL A 74 5.58 0.16 18.98
CA VAL A 74 6.99 -0.19 18.86
C VAL A 74 7.53 -0.43 20.27
N THR A 75 8.06 -1.62 20.50
CA THR A 75 8.75 -2.00 21.73
C THR A 75 10.23 -2.12 21.44
N SER A 76 11.08 -1.35 22.11
CA SER A 76 12.54 -1.38 21.94
C SER A 76 13.22 -1.05 23.27
N GLY A 77 14.21 -1.86 23.68
CA GLY A 77 14.96 -1.63 24.92
C GLY A 77 14.07 -1.59 26.17
N GLY A 78 13.01 -2.41 26.19
CA GLY A 78 12.03 -2.46 27.28
C GLY A 78 11.04 -1.29 27.34
N GLN A 79 11.03 -0.38 26.37
CA GLN A 79 10.05 0.70 26.27
C GLN A 79 9.07 0.43 25.13
N THR A 80 7.77 0.52 25.42
CA THR A 80 6.70 0.43 24.42
C THR A 80 6.09 1.80 24.16
N ARG A 81 5.93 2.15 22.88
CA ARG A 81 5.29 3.40 22.41
C ARG A 81 4.23 3.06 21.37
N ILE A 82 3.10 3.76 21.42
CA ILE A 82 1.99 3.57 20.48
C ILE A 82 1.88 4.79 19.58
N PHE A 83 1.65 4.55 18.29
CA PHE A 83 1.55 5.58 17.28
C PHE A 83 0.27 5.39 16.47
N LYS A 84 -0.44 6.48 16.25
CA LYS A 84 -1.70 6.54 15.49
C LYS A 84 -1.49 7.43 14.25
N PRO A 85 -1.12 6.87 13.10
CA PRO A 85 -0.93 7.63 11.87
C PRO A 85 -2.24 8.26 11.39
N ILE A 86 -2.18 9.45 10.80
CA ILE A 86 -3.37 10.15 10.28
C ILE A 86 -4.00 9.49 9.05
N SER A 87 -3.30 8.54 8.43
CA SER A 87 -3.84 7.77 7.32
C SER A 87 -3.20 6.40 7.20
N VAL A 88 -3.92 5.50 6.52
CA VAL A 88 -3.48 4.14 6.24
C VAL A 88 -2.19 4.14 5.41
N GLN A 89 -2.06 5.06 4.45
CA GLN A 89 -0.80 5.24 3.69
C GLN A 89 0.38 5.67 4.58
N THR A 90 0.12 6.59 5.52
CA THR A 90 1.14 7.07 6.47
C THR A 90 1.56 5.93 7.42
N MET A 91 0.62 5.08 7.83
CA MET A 91 0.88 3.88 8.62
C MET A 91 1.76 2.88 7.88
N TRP A 92 1.41 2.51 6.64
CA TRP A 92 2.19 1.57 5.84
C TRP A 92 3.61 2.03 5.58
N SER A 93 3.76 3.30 5.18
CA SER A 93 5.06 3.93 4.97
C SER A 93 5.95 3.86 6.21
N ALA A 94 5.36 4.09 7.40
CA ALA A 94 6.08 3.98 8.67
C ALA A 94 6.51 2.54 8.97
N LEU A 95 5.60 1.57 8.78
CA LEU A 95 5.86 0.15 9.03
C LEU A 95 6.96 -0.40 8.12
N GLN A 96 6.98 -0.04 6.84
CA GLN A 96 8.03 -0.46 5.90
C GLN A 96 9.42 -0.04 6.40
N VAL A 97 9.56 1.22 6.82
CA VAL A 97 10.84 1.75 7.30
C VAL A 97 11.20 1.15 8.65
N LEU A 98 10.24 0.96 9.56
CA LEU A 98 10.48 0.29 10.84
C LEU A 98 10.93 -1.16 10.66
N HIS A 99 10.32 -1.93 9.76
CA HIS A 99 10.75 -3.30 9.48
C HIS A 99 12.17 -3.35 8.91
N LYS A 100 12.52 -2.43 8.01
CA LYS A 100 13.90 -2.29 7.53
C LYS A 100 14.86 -1.98 8.68
N ALA A 101 14.50 -1.05 9.56
CA ALA A 101 15.29 -0.68 10.71
C ALA A 101 15.49 -1.82 11.70
N CYS A 102 14.44 -2.60 11.98
CA CYS A 102 14.53 -3.78 12.86
C CYS A 102 15.51 -4.81 12.28
N ASN A 103 15.43 -5.09 10.97
CA ASN A 103 16.34 -6.03 10.31
C ASN A 103 17.80 -5.56 10.36
N GLU A 104 18.05 -4.25 10.19
CA GLU A 104 19.38 -3.66 10.32
C GLU A 104 19.91 -3.74 11.75
N ALA A 105 19.07 -3.44 12.75
CA ALA A 105 19.45 -3.50 14.16
C ALA A 105 19.79 -4.92 14.63
N VAL A 106 19.02 -5.92 14.15
CA VAL A 106 19.30 -7.34 14.38
C VAL A 106 20.58 -7.77 13.68
N SER A 107 20.75 -7.43 12.40
CA SER A 107 21.93 -7.83 11.61
C SER A 107 23.23 -7.26 12.17
N ASN A 108 23.17 -6.06 12.76
CA ASN A 108 24.33 -5.40 13.36
C ASN A 108 24.47 -5.64 14.87
N ASN A 109 23.57 -6.42 15.50
CA ASN A 109 23.53 -6.69 16.94
C ASN A 109 23.57 -5.41 17.80
N TYR A 110 22.67 -4.45 17.55
CA TYR A 110 22.56 -3.27 18.42
C TYR A 110 21.90 -3.61 19.75
N PHE A 111 22.52 -3.26 20.87
CA PHE A 111 21.98 -3.49 22.21
C PHE A 111 22.23 -2.30 23.14
N PRO A 112 21.35 -2.08 24.14
CA PRO A 112 21.54 -1.01 25.12
C PRO A 112 22.88 -1.14 25.87
N GLY A 113 23.63 -0.04 25.93
CA GLY A 113 24.96 -0.02 26.58
C GLY A 113 26.13 -0.45 25.69
N GLY A 114 25.86 -0.78 24.41
CA GLY A 114 26.91 -0.94 23.40
C GLY A 114 27.47 0.39 22.89
N GLY A 115 28.34 0.33 21.87
CA GLY A 115 28.89 1.54 21.21
C GLY A 115 27.95 2.20 20.19
N ALA A 116 26.86 1.52 19.82
CA ALA A 116 25.89 2.00 18.84
C ALA A 116 24.85 2.93 19.47
N LEU A 117 24.31 3.87 18.68
CA LEU A 117 23.25 4.81 19.08
C LEU A 117 23.64 5.77 20.22
N ASN A 118 24.92 5.89 20.58
CA ASN A 118 25.40 6.80 21.64
C ASN A 118 25.04 8.28 21.38
N TRP A 119 24.97 8.67 20.11
CA TRP A 119 24.56 10.02 19.72
C TRP A 119 23.10 10.33 20.09
N THR A 120 22.27 9.32 20.33
CA THR A 120 20.87 9.51 20.76
C THR A 120 20.76 10.07 22.18
N GLU A 121 21.78 9.90 23.03
CA GLU A 121 21.80 10.49 24.38
C GLU A 121 21.70 12.02 24.35
N TRP A 122 22.26 12.65 23.31
CA TRP A 122 22.15 14.10 23.13
C TRP A 122 20.68 14.51 22.93
N TYR A 123 19.94 13.77 22.10
CA TYR A 123 18.52 14.01 21.86
C TYR A 123 17.68 13.73 23.11
N GLN A 124 18.00 12.68 23.86
CA GLN A 124 17.30 12.37 25.12
C GLN A 124 17.41 13.52 26.13
N LYS A 125 18.58 14.18 26.21
CA LYS A 125 18.79 15.37 27.05
C LYS A 125 18.13 16.64 26.50
N ALA A 126 17.82 16.66 25.20
CA ALA A 126 17.24 17.80 24.50
C ALA A 126 15.70 17.78 24.42
N VAL A 127 15.04 16.79 25.03
CA VAL A 127 13.57 16.73 25.12
C VAL A 127 13.06 17.98 25.85
N ASN A 128 12.20 18.76 25.19
CA ASN A 128 11.76 20.08 25.63
C ASN A 128 10.28 20.40 25.37
N SER A 129 9.49 19.42 24.90
CA SER A 129 8.04 19.59 24.76
C SER A 129 7.35 19.77 26.11
N ASP A 130 6.20 20.45 26.12
CA ASP A 130 5.39 20.62 27.32
C ASP A 130 4.98 19.26 27.93
N GLN A 131 4.83 19.21 29.25
CA GLN A 131 4.47 17.98 29.98
C GLN A 131 3.22 17.29 29.41
N SER A 132 2.24 18.07 28.95
CA SER A 132 1.03 17.52 28.33
C SER A 132 1.29 16.80 27.00
N CYS A 133 2.28 17.23 26.21
CA CYS A 133 2.71 16.55 24.97
C CYS A 133 3.54 15.31 25.30
N ILE A 134 4.43 15.42 26.29
CA ILE A 134 5.20 14.27 26.80
C ILE A 134 4.27 13.17 27.29
N ASN A 135 3.26 13.50 28.10
CA ASN A 135 2.27 12.52 28.58
C ASN A 135 1.55 11.80 27.43
N GLU A 136 1.31 12.50 26.31
CA GLU A 136 0.68 11.91 25.13
C GLU A 136 1.64 10.99 24.35
N TRP A 137 2.96 11.25 24.37
CA TRP A 137 3.98 10.29 23.87
C TRP A 137 4.16 9.08 24.79
N LEU A 138 3.96 9.28 26.10
CA LEU A 138 4.13 8.24 27.12
C LEU A 138 2.85 7.39 27.34
N ALA A 139 1.72 7.79 26.76
CA ALA A 139 0.46 7.11 26.95
C ALA A 139 0.54 5.64 26.48
N MET A 140 0.27 4.72 27.40
CA MET A 140 0.11 3.29 27.13
C MET A 140 -1.38 2.94 27.21
N SER A 141 -1.90 2.18 26.26
CA SER A 141 -3.32 1.80 26.18
C SER A 141 -3.73 0.68 27.14
N ASP A 142 -2.90 0.36 28.15
CA ASP A 142 -3.09 -0.74 29.10
C ASP A 142 -4.17 -0.48 30.17
N LEU A 143 -5.37 -0.08 29.75
CA LEU A 143 -6.54 -0.06 30.62
C LEU A 143 -7.79 -0.73 30.02
N GLU A 144 -7.69 -1.38 28.87
CA GLU A 144 -8.67 -2.39 28.44
C GLU A 144 -7.98 -3.72 28.14
N SER A 145 -7.53 -4.40 29.20
CA SER A 145 -7.23 -5.83 29.13
C SER A 145 -8.56 -6.57 28.91
N VAL A 146 -8.90 -6.91 27.67
CA VAL A 146 -9.95 -7.90 27.43
C VAL A 146 -9.33 -9.26 27.65
N ARG A 147 -9.52 -9.80 28.86
CA ARG A 147 -9.30 -11.23 29.14
C ARG A 147 -10.02 -12.02 28.04
N PRO A 148 -9.39 -13.04 27.43
CA PRO A 148 -10.13 -13.99 26.62
C PRO A 148 -11.26 -14.55 27.47
N THR A 149 -12.51 -14.32 27.05
CA THR A 149 -13.65 -15.00 27.63
C THR A 149 -13.44 -16.49 27.43
N SER A 150 -13.73 -17.26 28.49
CA SER A 150 -13.47 -18.69 28.62
C SER A 150 -13.84 -19.50 27.36
N PRO A 151 -13.11 -20.59 27.06
CA PRO A 151 -13.28 -21.32 25.80
C PRO A 151 -14.69 -21.89 25.70
N SER A 152 -15.44 -21.43 24.70
CA SER A 152 -16.73 -22.02 24.32
C SER A 152 -16.53 -23.07 23.23
N ILE A 153 -17.43 -24.05 23.26
CA ILE A 153 -17.31 -25.41 22.73
C ILE A 153 -17.05 -25.42 21.22
N PHE A 154 -16.02 -26.18 20.83
CA PHE A 154 -15.55 -26.39 19.46
C PHE A 154 -16.54 -27.26 18.65
N SER A 155 -17.18 -26.70 17.63
CA SER A 155 -17.27 -27.33 16.29
C SER A 155 -17.95 -26.48 15.20
N ASP A 156 -18.86 -25.55 15.54
CA ASP A 156 -19.62 -24.78 14.51
C ASP A 156 -19.13 -23.34 14.27
N GLN A 157 -18.35 -22.75 15.17
CA GLN A 157 -17.90 -21.35 15.07
C GLN A 157 -16.86 -21.12 13.96
N ARG A 158 -16.01 -22.11 13.64
CA ARG A 158 -14.95 -21.96 12.64
C ARG A 158 -15.52 -21.71 11.24
N THR A 159 -16.59 -22.40 10.87
CA THR A 159 -17.21 -22.24 9.55
C THR A 159 -17.88 -20.87 9.41
N ALA A 160 -18.52 -20.37 10.48
CA ALA A 160 -19.10 -19.04 10.50
C ALA A 160 -18.02 -17.94 10.47
N GLN A 161 -16.95 -18.08 11.26
CA GLN A 161 -15.78 -17.18 11.24
C GLN A 161 -15.11 -17.14 9.86
N ASP A 162 -14.87 -18.30 9.24
CA ASP A 162 -14.26 -18.38 7.90
C ASP A 162 -15.11 -17.68 6.83
N VAL A 163 -16.44 -17.80 6.92
CA VAL A 163 -17.37 -17.11 6.01
C VAL A 163 -17.36 -15.61 6.25
N THR A 164 -17.41 -15.17 7.51
CA THR A 164 -17.33 -13.75 7.88
C THR A 164 -16.00 -13.14 7.47
N GLU A 165 -14.87 -13.82 7.70
CA GLU A 165 -13.54 -13.38 7.26
C GLU A 165 -13.46 -13.25 5.74
N ARG A 166 -14.02 -14.20 4.96
CA ARG A 166 -14.08 -14.09 3.50
C ARG A 166 -14.87 -12.87 3.05
N THR A 167 -16.02 -12.61 3.69
CA THR A 167 -16.83 -11.42 3.41
C THR A 167 -16.09 -10.14 3.78
N ILE A 168 -15.42 -10.10 4.94
CA ILE A 168 -14.57 -8.99 5.36
C ILE A 168 -13.48 -8.73 4.31
N ARG A 169 -12.73 -9.76 3.90
CA ARG A 169 -11.67 -9.63 2.87
C ARG A 169 -12.21 -9.04 1.57
N ALA A 170 -13.33 -9.57 1.08
CA ALA A 170 -13.93 -9.11 -0.17
C ALA A 170 -14.37 -7.64 -0.08
N LYS A 171 -15.05 -7.26 1.00
CA LYS A 171 -15.56 -5.91 1.20
C LYS A 171 -14.46 -4.91 1.55
N LEU A 172 -13.45 -5.32 2.31
CA LEU A 172 -12.30 -4.49 2.64
C LEU A 172 -11.52 -4.12 1.37
N ARG A 173 -11.31 -5.08 0.44
CA ARG A 173 -10.71 -4.78 -0.87
C ARG A 173 -11.53 -3.80 -1.68
N GLU A 174 -12.85 -3.92 -1.65
CA GLU A 174 -13.77 -2.98 -2.32
C GLU A 174 -13.65 -1.56 -1.72
N VAL A 175 -13.63 -1.44 -0.39
CA VAL A 175 -13.45 -0.16 0.32
C VAL A 175 -12.09 0.43 -0.02
N MET A 176 -11.00 -0.30 0.21
CA MET A 176 -9.64 0.20 -0.02
C MET A 176 -9.36 0.48 -1.50
N GLY A 177 -10.00 -0.23 -2.42
CA GLY A 177 -9.87 0.00 -3.86
C GLY A 177 -10.62 1.24 -4.37
N THR A 178 -11.59 1.76 -3.61
CA THR A 178 -12.41 2.92 -4.00
C THR A 178 -12.12 4.17 -3.18
N THR A 179 -11.30 4.07 -2.13
CA THR A 179 -11.05 5.17 -1.19
C THR A 179 -9.66 5.75 -1.38
N ASP A 180 -9.50 7.05 -1.13
CA ASP A 180 -8.20 7.71 -1.14
C ASP A 180 -7.39 7.36 0.11
N LEU A 181 -6.46 6.40 -0.01
CA LEU A 181 -5.69 5.85 1.12
C LEU A 181 -4.75 6.87 1.79
N GLU A 182 -4.47 7.99 1.15
CA GLU A 182 -3.62 9.06 1.68
C GLU A 182 -4.30 9.86 2.79
N ASN A 183 -5.63 9.95 2.76
CA ASN A 183 -6.41 10.84 3.62
C ASN A 183 -7.47 10.11 4.46
N ILE A 184 -7.39 8.77 4.54
CA ILE A 184 -8.31 7.96 5.33
C ILE A 184 -7.59 7.19 6.43
N THR A 185 -8.15 7.23 7.63
CA THR A 185 -7.69 6.46 8.78
C THR A 185 -8.20 5.02 8.73
N SER A 186 -7.50 4.10 9.37
CA SER A 186 -7.97 2.70 9.52
C SER A 186 -9.33 2.63 10.22
N LYS A 187 -9.60 3.57 11.14
CA LYS A 187 -10.88 3.67 11.84
C LYS A 187 -12.03 4.01 10.88
N GLU A 188 -11.83 4.92 9.94
CA GLU A 188 -12.82 5.27 8.92
C GLU A 188 -13.06 4.10 7.97
N ILE A 189 -11.99 3.42 7.51
CA ILE A 189 -12.11 2.21 6.68
C ILE A 189 -12.94 1.15 7.41
N ARG A 190 -12.65 0.90 8.69
CA ARG A 190 -13.38 -0.08 9.50
C ARG A 190 -14.84 0.33 9.71
N THR A 191 -15.12 1.61 9.93
CA THR A 191 -16.50 2.13 10.08
C THR A 191 -17.30 1.93 8.80
N GLU A 192 -16.68 2.21 7.64
CA GLU A 192 -17.30 1.97 6.34
C GLU A 192 -17.48 0.47 6.05
N LEU A 193 -16.53 -0.36 6.48
CA LEU A 193 -16.63 -1.81 6.37
C LEU A 193 -17.77 -2.38 7.23
N GLU A 194 -17.91 -1.94 8.49
CA GLU A 194 -19.04 -2.31 9.36
C GLU A 194 -20.38 -1.91 8.72
N ARG A 195 -20.44 -0.73 8.09
CA ARG A 195 -21.62 -0.28 7.35
C ARG A 195 -21.96 -1.18 6.15
N ARG A 196 -20.95 -1.66 5.42
CA ARG A 196 -21.14 -2.55 4.25
C ARG A 196 -21.47 -3.99 4.63
N VAL A 197 -20.91 -4.49 5.74
CA VAL A 197 -21.16 -5.86 6.24
C VAL A 197 -22.47 -5.93 7.04
N GLY A 198 -22.88 -4.83 7.68
CA GLY A 198 -24.13 -4.74 8.43
C GLY A 198 -24.04 -5.30 9.86
N CYS A 199 -22.84 -5.50 10.39
CA CYS A 199 -22.61 -5.96 11.76
C CYS A 199 -21.38 -5.27 12.37
N SER A 200 -21.26 -5.32 13.71
CA SER A 200 -20.04 -4.86 14.38
C SER A 200 -18.88 -5.82 14.11
N LEU A 201 -17.69 -5.27 13.88
CA LEU A 201 -16.47 -5.99 13.57
C LEU A 201 -15.40 -5.82 14.66
N LYS A 202 -15.82 -5.51 15.90
CA LYS A 202 -14.91 -5.29 17.04
C LYS A 202 -13.98 -6.47 17.34
N ASP A 203 -14.45 -7.70 17.13
CA ASP A 203 -13.63 -8.90 17.37
C ASP A 203 -12.67 -9.20 16.21
N TYR A 204 -12.83 -8.51 15.07
CA TYR A 204 -12.02 -8.68 13.86
C TYR A 204 -11.03 -7.53 13.66
N LYS A 205 -10.83 -6.68 14.67
CA LYS A 205 -9.92 -5.53 14.63
C LYS A 205 -8.52 -5.87 14.11
N GLU A 206 -7.88 -6.84 14.76
CA GLU A 206 -6.54 -7.30 14.38
C GLU A 206 -6.52 -7.97 13.00
N PHE A 207 -7.56 -8.75 12.67
CA PHE A 207 -7.71 -9.36 11.34
C PHE A 207 -7.82 -8.31 10.23
N ILE A 208 -8.62 -7.27 10.45
CA ILE A 208 -8.82 -6.17 9.51
C ILE A 208 -7.53 -5.39 9.33
N ASP A 209 -6.82 -5.05 10.41
CA ASP A 209 -5.52 -4.36 10.33
C ASP A 209 -4.49 -5.19 9.56
N ASN A 210 -4.37 -6.48 9.85
CA ASN A 210 -3.48 -7.38 9.10
C ASN A 210 -3.88 -7.52 7.63
N GLU A 211 -5.17 -7.68 7.31
CA GLU A 211 -5.62 -7.76 5.92
C GLU A 211 -5.44 -6.43 5.18
N MET A 212 -5.62 -5.28 5.85
CA MET A 212 -5.29 -3.97 5.29
C MET A 212 -3.82 -3.90 4.91
N LEU A 213 -2.91 -4.28 5.81
CA LEU A 213 -1.48 -4.33 5.49
C LEU A 213 -1.18 -5.29 4.34
N LEU A 214 -1.82 -6.46 4.28
CA LEU A 214 -1.64 -7.40 3.16
C LEU A 214 -2.11 -6.80 1.84
N ILE A 215 -3.24 -6.09 1.84
CA ILE A 215 -3.75 -5.37 0.67
C ILE A 215 -2.73 -4.30 0.26
N MET A 216 -2.21 -3.52 1.20
CA MET A 216 -1.19 -2.51 0.93
C MET A 216 0.13 -3.11 0.44
N ALA A 217 0.58 -4.22 1.01
CA ALA A 217 1.75 -4.95 0.56
C ALA A 217 1.60 -5.46 -0.88
N GLN A 218 0.40 -5.94 -1.24
CA GLN A 218 0.07 -6.31 -2.62
C GLN A 218 0.02 -5.10 -3.55
N MET A 219 -0.31 -3.92 -3.02
CA MET A 219 -0.25 -2.66 -3.77
C MET A 219 1.20 -2.15 -3.95
N ASP A 220 2.10 -2.55 -3.06
CA ASP A 220 3.49 -2.11 -2.97
C ASP A 220 4.43 -2.86 -3.93
N ARG A 221 4.06 -4.06 -4.43
CA ARG A 221 4.82 -4.77 -5.47
C ARG A 221 4.05 -4.85 -6.79
N PRO A 222 4.74 -4.74 -7.94
CA PRO A 222 4.12 -4.97 -9.23
C PRO A 222 3.84 -6.46 -9.41
N SER A 223 2.62 -6.79 -9.81
CA SER A 223 2.21 -8.17 -10.06
C SER A 223 2.62 -8.58 -11.47
N LYS A 224 3.44 -9.63 -11.60
CA LYS A 224 3.78 -10.22 -12.90
C LYS A 224 2.56 -10.96 -13.46
N ILE A 225 1.89 -10.37 -14.44
CA ILE A 225 0.67 -10.95 -15.04
C ILE A 225 1.02 -11.93 -16.17
N PHE A 226 2.00 -11.54 -16.99
CA PHE A 226 2.62 -12.35 -18.04
C PHE A 226 4.14 -12.20 -17.96
N ASP A 227 4.90 -13.03 -18.67
CA ASP A 227 6.37 -13.02 -18.55
C ASP A 227 7.03 -11.68 -18.86
N TYR A 228 6.38 -10.90 -19.73
CA TYR A 228 6.77 -9.59 -20.21
C TYR A 228 5.92 -8.44 -19.64
N LEU A 229 4.88 -8.73 -18.84
CA LEU A 229 3.91 -7.71 -18.40
C LEU A 229 3.75 -7.72 -16.88
N TYR A 230 4.05 -6.57 -16.29
CA TYR A 230 3.79 -6.24 -14.89
C TYR A 230 2.59 -5.29 -14.78
N LEU A 231 1.78 -5.47 -13.73
CA LEU A 231 0.68 -4.59 -13.37
C LEU A 231 0.93 -4.01 -11.97
N GLY A 232 0.93 -2.69 -11.85
CA GLY A 232 1.27 -2.02 -10.59
C GLY A 232 0.58 -0.68 -10.34
N SER A 233 0.98 -0.04 -9.25
CA SER A 233 0.59 1.28 -8.77
C SER A 233 1.59 2.36 -9.20
N GLU A 234 1.33 3.62 -8.86
CA GLU A 234 2.27 4.72 -9.05
C GLU A 234 3.59 4.51 -8.30
N TRP A 235 3.52 3.87 -7.13
CA TRP A 235 4.71 3.53 -6.33
C TRP A 235 5.64 2.58 -7.06
N ASN A 236 5.06 1.59 -7.77
CA ASN A 236 5.86 0.69 -8.60
C ASN A 236 6.51 1.42 -9.78
N ALA A 237 5.85 2.45 -10.33
CA ALA A 237 6.41 3.29 -11.38
C ALA A 237 7.48 4.28 -10.85
N ALA A 238 7.39 4.66 -9.57
CA ALA A 238 8.37 5.53 -8.89
C ALA A 238 9.59 4.78 -8.35
N ASN A 239 9.59 3.44 -8.37
CA ASN A 239 10.69 2.63 -7.83
C ASN A 239 11.70 2.23 -8.93
N LEU A 240 12.71 3.08 -9.17
CA LEU A 240 13.72 2.86 -10.20
C LEU A 240 14.47 1.52 -10.04
N GLU A 241 14.83 1.17 -8.81
CA GLU A 241 15.59 -0.05 -8.52
C GLU A 241 14.77 -1.31 -8.88
N GLU A 242 13.50 -1.33 -8.49
CA GLU A 242 12.60 -2.44 -8.81
C GLU A 242 12.33 -2.55 -10.31
N LEU A 243 12.14 -1.42 -11.00
CA LEU A 243 11.97 -1.39 -12.45
C LEU A 243 13.20 -1.97 -13.19
N GLN A 244 14.40 -1.58 -12.78
CA GLN A 244 15.66 -2.09 -13.35
C GLN A 244 15.86 -3.58 -13.03
N LYS A 245 15.61 -3.99 -11.78
CA LYS A 245 15.70 -5.39 -11.35
C LYS A 245 14.76 -6.28 -12.16
N ASN A 246 13.55 -5.79 -12.42
CA ASN A 246 12.54 -6.47 -13.23
C ASN A 246 12.72 -6.22 -14.74
N ARG A 247 13.87 -5.66 -15.16
CA ARG A 247 14.27 -5.30 -16.55
C ARG A 247 13.16 -4.65 -17.37
N VAL A 248 12.35 -3.83 -16.72
CA VAL A 248 11.32 -3.03 -17.38
C VAL A 248 12.03 -2.04 -18.30
N SER A 249 11.61 -1.96 -19.55
CA SER A 249 12.10 -0.97 -20.52
C SER A 249 11.01 0.01 -20.95
N HIS A 250 9.75 -0.38 -20.76
CA HIS A 250 8.58 0.36 -21.20
C HIS A 250 7.57 0.54 -20.06
N ILE A 251 6.93 1.70 -19.99
CA ILE A 251 5.94 2.01 -18.96
C ILE A 251 4.67 2.58 -19.62
N LEU A 252 3.54 1.93 -19.39
CA LEU A 252 2.22 2.41 -19.78
C LEU A 252 1.55 3.06 -18.57
N ASN A 253 1.51 4.40 -18.56
CA ASN A 253 0.89 5.21 -17.53
C ASN A 253 -0.58 5.50 -17.89
N VAL A 254 -1.52 4.91 -17.15
CA VAL A 254 -2.96 5.05 -17.36
C VAL A 254 -3.57 6.02 -16.34
N THR A 255 -3.00 7.22 -16.22
CA THR A 255 -3.45 8.25 -15.28
C THR A 255 -3.41 9.65 -15.89
N ARG A 256 -4.32 10.51 -15.44
CA ARG A 256 -4.29 11.95 -15.77
C ARG A 256 -3.43 12.72 -14.76
N GLU A 257 -3.44 12.28 -13.51
CA GLU A 257 -2.96 12.99 -12.33
C GLU A 257 -1.49 12.70 -11.96
N ILE A 258 -0.87 11.66 -12.52
CA ILE A 258 0.50 11.25 -12.18
C ILE A 258 1.41 11.41 -13.39
N ASP A 259 2.49 12.17 -13.23
CA ASP A 259 3.51 12.31 -14.26
C ASP A 259 4.51 11.15 -14.27
N ASN A 260 5.29 11.08 -15.34
CA ASN A 260 6.28 10.03 -15.53
C ASN A 260 7.49 10.33 -14.64
N PHE A 261 7.84 9.40 -13.75
CA PHE A 261 8.91 9.60 -12.78
C PHE A 261 10.31 9.59 -13.42
N PHE A 262 10.51 8.79 -14.47
CA PHE A 262 11.83 8.57 -15.08
C PHE A 262 11.79 8.68 -16.62
N PRO A 263 11.36 9.81 -17.19
CA PRO A 263 11.13 9.94 -18.63
C PRO A 263 12.39 9.74 -19.49
N GLU A 264 13.57 9.91 -18.91
CA GLU A 264 14.86 9.72 -19.59
C GLU A 264 15.34 8.26 -19.58
N HIS A 265 14.73 7.38 -18.78
CA HIS A 265 15.23 6.02 -18.54
C HIS A 265 14.35 4.93 -19.19
N PHE A 266 13.09 5.24 -19.46
CA PHE A 266 12.12 4.27 -20.01
C PHE A 266 11.33 4.88 -21.16
N THR A 267 10.80 4.02 -22.03
CA THR A 267 9.87 4.45 -23.07
C THR A 267 8.44 4.47 -22.53
N TYR A 268 7.79 5.63 -22.57
CA TYR A 268 6.45 5.80 -22.01
C TYR A 268 5.35 5.85 -23.08
N MET A 269 4.22 5.23 -22.75
CA MET A 269 2.93 5.53 -23.36
C MET A 269 1.99 6.08 -22.28
N ASN A 270 1.26 7.14 -22.59
CA ASN A 270 0.37 7.80 -21.64
C ASN A 270 -1.10 7.73 -22.10
N VAL A 271 -1.97 7.22 -21.24
CA VAL A 271 -3.43 7.29 -21.38
C VAL A 271 -3.96 8.17 -20.25
N ARG A 272 -4.21 9.45 -20.56
CA ARG A 272 -4.46 10.50 -19.57
C ARG A 272 -5.93 10.59 -19.15
N ILE A 273 -6.37 9.70 -18.26
CA ILE A 273 -7.75 9.66 -17.73
C ILE A 273 -7.82 9.54 -16.19
N TYR A 274 -8.92 10.01 -15.61
CA TYR A 274 -9.26 9.78 -14.20
C TYR A 274 -9.95 8.43 -13.98
N ASP A 275 -10.02 7.96 -12.73
CA ASP A 275 -10.68 6.70 -12.36
C ASP A 275 -12.17 6.89 -12.11
N GLU A 276 -12.89 7.35 -13.11
CA GLU A 276 -14.31 7.67 -13.00
C GLU A 276 -15.13 6.79 -13.94
N GLU A 277 -16.38 6.47 -13.57
CA GLU A 277 -17.25 5.65 -14.42
C GLU A 277 -17.55 6.28 -15.79
N VAL A 278 -17.47 7.61 -15.89
CA VAL A 278 -17.68 8.38 -17.12
C VAL A 278 -16.45 8.40 -18.03
N SER A 279 -15.28 8.03 -17.53
CA SER A 279 -14.04 8.01 -18.31
C SER A 279 -14.05 6.86 -19.32
N GLN A 280 -13.41 7.08 -20.47
CA GLN A 280 -13.40 6.11 -21.58
C GLN A 280 -12.00 5.52 -21.79
N LEU A 281 -11.86 4.21 -21.54
CA LEU A 281 -10.67 3.42 -21.85
C LEU A 281 -10.76 2.73 -23.21
N LEU A 282 -11.97 2.36 -23.63
CA LEU A 282 -12.21 1.57 -24.83
C LEU A 282 -11.53 2.12 -26.09
N PRO A 283 -11.54 3.44 -26.38
CA PRO A 283 -10.84 3.98 -27.55
C PRO A 283 -9.33 3.71 -27.57
N TYR A 284 -8.71 3.60 -26.40
CA TYR A 284 -7.26 3.43 -26.24
C TYR A 284 -6.80 1.97 -26.25
N TRP A 285 -7.71 0.98 -26.15
CA TRP A 285 -7.34 -0.42 -26.07
C TRP A 285 -6.64 -0.96 -27.31
N LYS A 286 -6.87 -0.38 -28.50
CA LYS A 286 -6.11 -0.74 -29.70
C LYS A 286 -4.65 -0.32 -29.58
N GLU A 287 -4.40 0.93 -29.18
CA GLU A 287 -3.05 1.49 -29.10
C GLU A 287 -2.26 0.87 -27.96
N THR A 288 -2.88 0.74 -26.78
CA THR A 288 -2.24 0.11 -25.62
C THR A 288 -1.93 -1.36 -25.87
N HIS A 289 -2.79 -2.08 -26.59
CA HIS A 289 -2.48 -3.43 -27.03
C HIS A 289 -1.22 -3.48 -27.90
N ASN A 290 -1.15 -2.63 -28.93
CA ASN A 290 -0.01 -2.61 -29.83
C ASN A 290 1.29 -2.30 -29.08
N PHE A 291 1.27 -1.30 -28.19
CA PHE A 291 2.41 -0.95 -27.35
C PHE A 291 2.91 -2.16 -26.53
N ILE A 292 1.99 -2.89 -25.88
CA ILE A 292 2.35 -4.06 -25.07
C ILE A 292 2.86 -5.21 -25.96
N SER A 293 2.22 -5.48 -27.10
CA SER A 293 2.63 -6.53 -28.04
C SER A 293 4.01 -6.24 -28.65
N ASP A 294 4.33 -4.98 -28.95
CA ASP A 294 5.65 -4.57 -29.44
C ASP A 294 6.73 -4.87 -28.39
N VAL A 295 6.49 -4.55 -27.11
CA VAL A 295 7.41 -4.86 -26.02
C VAL A 295 7.65 -6.37 -25.89
N ARG A 296 6.57 -7.15 -25.98
CA ARG A 296 6.65 -8.62 -25.97
C ARG A 296 7.52 -9.15 -27.11
N THR A 297 7.30 -8.67 -28.34
CA THR A 297 8.04 -9.15 -29.52
C THR A 297 9.53 -8.79 -29.47
N GLN A 298 9.87 -7.69 -28.81
CA GLN A 298 11.25 -7.29 -28.52
C GLN A 298 11.92 -8.12 -27.41
N GLY A 299 11.18 -9.03 -26.75
CA GLY A 299 11.68 -9.78 -25.59
C GLY A 299 11.94 -8.91 -24.35
N SER A 300 11.30 -7.74 -24.30
CA SER A 300 11.41 -6.75 -23.22
C SER A 300 10.27 -6.88 -22.20
N GLN A 301 10.32 -6.08 -21.14
CA GLN A 301 9.29 -6.04 -20.09
C GLN A 301 8.61 -4.67 -20.01
N VAL A 302 7.29 -4.68 -19.81
CA VAL A 302 6.45 -3.49 -19.64
C VAL A 302 5.81 -3.47 -18.25
N LEU A 303 5.79 -2.30 -17.61
CA LEU A 303 4.92 -2.01 -16.48
C LEU A 303 3.68 -1.25 -16.97
N VAL A 304 2.49 -1.77 -16.67
CA VAL A 304 1.23 -1.04 -16.83
C VAL A 304 0.77 -0.59 -15.45
N HIS A 305 0.65 0.72 -15.23
CA HIS A 305 0.26 1.26 -13.93
C HIS A 305 -0.85 2.31 -14.01
N CYS A 306 -1.54 2.49 -12.88
CA CYS A 306 -2.37 3.65 -12.62
C CYS A 306 -2.03 4.19 -11.22
N LYS A 307 -2.93 4.93 -10.53
CA LYS A 307 -2.69 5.33 -9.12
C LYS A 307 -2.50 4.11 -8.21
N MET A 308 -3.55 3.29 -8.07
CA MET A 308 -3.57 2.15 -7.12
C MET A 308 -3.22 0.79 -7.75
N GLY A 309 -3.13 0.70 -9.07
CA GLY A 309 -3.00 -0.59 -9.76
C GLY A 309 -4.23 -1.49 -9.64
N VAL A 310 -5.42 -0.89 -9.51
CA VAL A 310 -6.70 -1.59 -9.21
C VAL A 310 -7.65 -1.56 -10.40
N SER A 311 -8.04 -0.36 -10.85
CA SER A 311 -9.15 -0.18 -11.79
C SER A 311 -8.67 0.14 -13.21
N ARG A 312 -8.08 1.33 -13.46
CA ARG A 312 -7.63 1.75 -14.81
C ARG A 312 -6.62 0.80 -15.46
N SER A 313 -5.47 0.59 -14.82
CA SER A 313 -4.43 -0.30 -15.35
C SER A 313 -4.89 -1.76 -15.39
N GLY A 314 -5.65 -2.20 -14.37
CA GLY A 314 -6.26 -3.53 -14.34
C GLY A 314 -7.17 -3.76 -15.56
N SER A 315 -8.05 -2.80 -15.87
CA SER A 315 -8.95 -2.86 -17.04
C SER A 315 -8.18 -2.97 -18.34
N THR A 316 -7.12 -2.16 -18.52
CA THR A 316 -6.28 -2.22 -19.72
C THR A 316 -5.56 -3.56 -19.87
N VAL A 317 -5.05 -4.13 -18.78
CA VAL A 317 -4.41 -5.46 -18.83
C VAL A 317 -5.42 -6.58 -19.11
N ILE A 318 -6.64 -6.48 -18.59
CA ILE A 318 -7.72 -7.43 -18.90
C ILE A 318 -8.08 -7.35 -20.39
N ALA A 319 -8.28 -6.14 -20.93
CA ALA A 319 -8.57 -5.93 -22.35
C ALA A 319 -7.44 -6.45 -23.25
N TYR A 320 -6.19 -6.23 -22.84
CA TYR A 320 -5.02 -6.81 -23.52
C TYR A 320 -5.10 -8.33 -23.57
N ALA A 321 -5.36 -9.00 -22.43
CA ALA A 321 -5.44 -10.46 -22.36
C ALA A 321 -6.59 -11.04 -23.22
N MET A 322 -7.74 -10.36 -23.25
CA MET A 322 -8.88 -10.75 -24.08
C MET A 322 -8.53 -10.74 -25.57
N LYS A 323 -7.84 -9.69 -26.03
CA LYS A 323 -7.46 -9.54 -27.44
C LYS A 323 -6.28 -10.42 -27.83
N GLU A 324 -5.20 -10.41 -27.07
CA GLU A 324 -3.95 -11.11 -27.40
C GLU A 324 -4.12 -12.64 -27.34
N TYR A 325 -4.81 -13.16 -26.32
CA TYR A 325 -4.94 -14.61 -26.10
C TYR A 325 -6.30 -15.17 -26.49
N GLY A 326 -7.17 -14.32 -27.01
CA GLY A 326 -8.51 -14.72 -27.40
C GLY A 326 -9.43 -15.06 -26.23
N TRP A 327 -9.09 -14.67 -25.00
CA TRP A 327 -9.83 -15.06 -23.79
C TRP A 327 -11.17 -14.34 -23.65
N SER A 328 -12.12 -14.99 -22.97
CA SER A 328 -13.33 -14.32 -22.49
C SER A 328 -12.99 -13.32 -21.37
N LEU A 329 -13.85 -12.31 -21.17
CA LEU A 329 -13.74 -11.37 -20.06
C LEU A 329 -13.63 -12.09 -18.71
N GLU A 330 -14.48 -13.10 -18.47
CA GLU A 330 -14.45 -13.88 -17.23
C GLU A 330 -13.08 -14.54 -16.99
N ARG A 331 -12.52 -15.20 -18.03
CA ARG A 331 -11.21 -15.84 -17.95
C ARG A 331 -10.08 -14.83 -17.76
N ALA A 332 -10.10 -13.73 -18.50
CA ALA A 332 -9.08 -12.69 -18.42
C ALA A 332 -9.10 -12.01 -17.04
N LEU A 333 -10.27 -11.63 -16.54
CA LEU A 333 -10.45 -11.07 -15.21
C LEU A 333 -10.02 -12.06 -14.13
N GLY A 334 -10.38 -13.34 -14.26
CA GLY A 334 -9.96 -14.41 -13.35
C GLY A 334 -8.44 -14.56 -13.28
N HIS A 335 -7.76 -14.64 -14.43
CA HIS A 335 -6.29 -14.74 -14.51
C HIS A 335 -5.58 -13.54 -13.89
N VAL A 336 -6.06 -12.33 -14.17
CA VAL A 336 -5.48 -11.10 -13.62
C VAL A 336 -5.70 -11.03 -12.11
N ARG A 337 -6.90 -11.37 -11.62
CA ARG A 337 -7.21 -11.40 -10.17
C ARG A 337 -6.45 -12.48 -9.42
N GLU A 338 -6.19 -13.64 -10.02
CA GLU A 338 -5.34 -14.67 -9.41
C GLU A 338 -3.94 -14.12 -9.07
N ARG A 339 -3.38 -13.28 -9.95
CA ARG A 339 -2.04 -12.69 -9.79
C ARG A 339 -2.06 -11.35 -9.05
N ARG A 340 -3.18 -10.62 -9.10
CA ARG A 340 -3.39 -9.36 -8.40
C ARG A 340 -4.82 -9.30 -7.85
N PRO A 341 -5.09 -9.89 -6.66
CA PRO A 341 -6.44 -10.04 -6.09
C PRO A 341 -7.21 -8.74 -5.89
N ILE A 342 -6.49 -7.62 -5.75
CA ILE A 342 -7.08 -6.29 -5.58
C ILE A 342 -7.64 -5.71 -6.89
N VAL A 343 -7.41 -6.33 -8.05
CA VAL A 343 -7.91 -5.80 -9.33
C VAL A 343 -9.44 -5.79 -9.34
N HIS A 344 -9.96 -4.58 -9.48
CA HIS A 344 -11.38 -4.31 -9.42
C HIS A 344 -11.70 -3.09 -10.29
N PRO A 345 -11.87 -3.29 -11.62
CA PRO A 345 -12.34 -2.23 -12.51
C PRO A 345 -13.60 -1.56 -11.97
N ASN A 346 -13.69 -0.23 -12.10
CA ASN A 346 -14.91 0.48 -11.78
C ASN A 346 -16.08 0.03 -12.71
N PRO A 347 -17.34 0.25 -12.34
CA PRO A 347 -18.48 -0.21 -13.12
C PRO A 347 -18.52 0.32 -14.57
N GLY A 348 -18.04 1.53 -14.81
CA GLY A 348 -17.92 2.11 -16.14
C GLY A 348 -16.94 1.35 -17.04
N PHE A 349 -15.78 0.98 -16.50
CA PHE A 349 -14.79 0.18 -17.22
C PHE A 349 -15.22 -1.28 -17.38
N MET A 350 -15.94 -1.86 -16.41
CA MET A 350 -16.55 -3.19 -16.59
C MET A 350 -17.51 -3.23 -17.77
N ARG A 351 -18.42 -2.25 -17.89
CA ARG A 351 -19.32 -2.14 -19.06
C ARG A 351 -18.55 -2.00 -20.38
N GLN A 352 -17.44 -1.25 -20.37
CA GLN A 352 -16.59 -1.12 -21.55
C GLN A 352 -15.91 -2.44 -21.91
N LEU A 353 -15.44 -3.22 -20.92
CA LEU A 353 -14.85 -4.55 -21.15
C LEU A 353 -15.87 -5.53 -21.73
N GLU A 354 -17.11 -5.51 -21.25
CA GLU A 354 -18.22 -6.29 -21.80
C GLU A 354 -18.51 -5.91 -23.26
N LEU A 355 -18.57 -4.61 -23.56
CA LEU A 355 -18.73 -4.12 -24.92
C LEU A 355 -17.56 -4.57 -25.83
N TYR A 356 -16.34 -4.52 -25.30
CA TYR A 356 -15.15 -4.95 -26.04
C TYR A 356 -15.13 -6.45 -26.32
N GLN A 357 -15.60 -7.28 -25.39
CA GLN A 357 -15.82 -8.71 -25.64
C GLN A 357 -16.71 -8.91 -26.88
N GLY A 358 -17.86 -8.23 -26.93
CA GLY A 358 -18.78 -8.30 -28.08
C GLY A 358 -18.13 -7.86 -29.39
N MET A 359 -17.32 -6.79 -29.38
CA MET A 359 -16.56 -6.35 -30.55
C MET A 359 -15.53 -7.40 -31.03
N LEU A 360 -14.80 -8.01 -30.10
CA LEU A 360 -13.81 -9.05 -30.41
C LEU A 360 -14.48 -10.31 -30.97
N ASP A 361 -15.62 -10.72 -30.41
CA ASP A 361 -16.35 -11.90 -30.88
C ASP A 361 -16.91 -11.67 -32.30
N ALA A 362 -17.49 -10.51 -32.56
CA ALA A 362 -17.95 -10.13 -33.90
C ALA A 362 -16.82 -10.14 -34.93
N SER A 363 -15.65 -9.61 -34.57
CA SER A 363 -14.46 -9.60 -35.44
C SER A 363 -13.91 -10.99 -35.74
N ARG A 364 -14.07 -11.97 -34.84
CA ARG A 364 -13.67 -13.37 -35.09
C ARG A 364 -14.65 -14.07 -36.00
N HIS A 365 -15.94 -13.77 -35.86
CA HIS A 365 -16.95 -14.34 -36.74
C HIS A 365 -16.82 -13.78 -38.16
N SER A 366 -16.53 -12.49 -38.36
CA SER A 366 -16.35 -11.91 -39.70
C SER A 366 -15.15 -12.52 -40.44
N SER A 367 -14.02 -12.75 -39.78
CA SER A 367 -12.84 -13.37 -40.41
C SER A 367 -13.07 -14.83 -40.80
N LEU A 368 -13.88 -15.57 -40.03
CA LEU A 368 -14.29 -16.94 -40.38
C LEU A 368 -15.26 -16.98 -41.57
N TRP A 369 -16.09 -15.94 -41.76
CA TRP A 369 -16.97 -15.83 -42.93
C TRP A 369 -16.20 -15.46 -44.20
N GLU A 370 -15.25 -14.53 -44.12
CA GLU A 370 -14.40 -14.16 -45.26
C GLU A 370 -13.54 -15.33 -45.75
N GLN A 371 -13.03 -16.17 -44.83
CA GLN A 371 -12.30 -17.40 -45.21
C GLN A 371 -13.18 -18.44 -45.92
N LYS A 372 -14.48 -18.51 -45.61
CA LYS A 372 -15.41 -19.49 -46.23
C LYS A 372 -15.96 -19.08 -47.59
N VAL A 373 -15.85 -17.80 -47.98
CA VAL A 373 -16.33 -17.28 -49.27
C VAL A 373 -15.20 -17.29 -50.32
N GLY A 374 -13.96 -17.52 -49.89
CA GLY A 374 -12.77 -17.59 -50.76
C GLY A 374 -12.34 -19.01 -51.17
N ASP A 375 -13.05 -20.05 -50.71
CA ASP A 375 -12.93 -21.44 -51.16
C ASP A 375 -14.10 -21.79 -52.11
#